data_AF-D0Z0S8-F1
#
_entry.id   AF-D0Z0S8-F1
#
_cell.length_a   1.000
_cell.length_b   1.000
_cell.length_c   1.000
_cell.angle_alpha   90.00
_cell.angle_beta   90.00
_cell.angle_gamma   90.00
#
_symmetry.space_group_name_H-M   'P 1'
#
loop_
_entity.id
_entity.type
_entity.pdbx_description
1 polymer ?
#
loop_
_entity_poly.entity_id
_entity_poly.type
_entity_poly.pdbx_seq_one_letter_code
_entity_poly.pdbx_strand_id
1 'polypeptide(L)'
;MSEISIRLFKLMEALQHDKAVDFAAQYPALHELYQVVKDMPRSEARRNIEKRQRMRLDLDRMKAEARLVDDIKQELNSILAMKS
;
A
#
# COMPACT_ATOMS: atom_id res chain seq x y z
N MET A 1 -0.58 -3.58 13.10
CA MET A 1 -0.89 -4.25 11.81
C MET A 1 -1.31 -3.16 10.86
N SER A 2 -0.62 -2.99 9.73
CA SER A 2 -0.81 -1.83 8.86
C SER A 2 -2.17 -1.86 8.18
N GLU A 3 -3.10 -1.17 8.82
CA GLU A 3 -4.42 -0.89 8.30
C GLU A 3 -4.36 -0.02 7.04
N ILE A 4 -3.31 0.79 6.93
CA ILE A 4 -3.01 1.66 5.78
C ILE A 4 -2.81 0.82 4.51
N SER A 5 -1.98 -0.22 4.54
CA SER A 5 -1.71 -1.04 3.35
C SER A 5 -2.91 -1.89 2.92
N ILE A 6 -3.76 -2.32 3.87
CA ILE A 6 -5.01 -3.06 3.56
C ILE A 6 -6.08 -2.13 3.00
N ARG A 7 -6.29 -0.95 3.61
CA ARG A 7 -7.23 0.05 3.09
C ARG A 7 -6.81 0.54 1.71
N LEU A 8 -5.50 0.70 1.50
CA LEU A 8 -4.95 1.08 0.22
C LEU A 8 -5.26 0.04 -0.87
N PHE A 9 -4.99 -1.24 -0.62
CA PHE A 9 -5.28 -2.30 -1.58
C PHE A 9 -6.75 -2.30 -2.00
N LYS A 10 -7.67 -2.18 -1.03
CA LYS A 10 -9.12 -2.09 -1.30
C LYS A 10 -9.52 -0.83 -2.05
N LEU A 11 -8.87 0.31 -1.75
CA LEU A 11 -9.08 1.55 -2.48
C LEU A 11 -8.66 1.41 -3.94
N MET A 12 -7.53 0.74 -4.20
CA MET A 12 -7.04 0.47 -5.55
C MET A 12 -7.98 -0.45 -6.34
N GLU A 13 -8.45 -1.54 -5.74
CA GLU A 13 -9.44 -2.44 -6.38
C GLU A 13 -10.74 -1.68 -6.74
N ALA A 14 -11.16 -0.74 -5.89
CA ALA A 14 -12.34 0.08 -6.12
C ALA A 14 -12.14 1.14 -7.22
N LEU A 15 -10.96 1.75 -7.32
CA LEU A 15 -10.65 2.81 -8.31
C LEU A 15 -10.39 2.25 -9.71
N GLN A 16 -9.89 1.02 -9.84
CA GLN A 16 -9.63 0.40 -11.15
C GLN A 16 -10.91 0.09 -11.96
N HIS A 17 -12.10 0.15 -11.36
CA HIS A 17 -13.35 -0.14 -12.04
C HIS A 17 -13.89 0.99 -12.92
N ASP A 18 -13.45 2.25 -12.74
CA ASP A 18 -14.21 3.39 -13.30
C ASP A 18 -13.45 4.40 -14.18
N LYS A 19 -12.21 4.11 -14.60
CA LYS A 19 -11.54 4.73 -15.77
C LYS A 19 -10.14 4.14 -15.91
N ALA A 20 -9.64 4.11 -17.15
CA ALA A 20 -8.25 3.78 -17.51
C ALA A 20 -7.27 4.84 -16.97
N VAL A 21 -7.21 4.95 -15.66
CA VAL A 21 -6.26 5.79 -14.94
C VAL A 21 -4.97 5.00 -14.81
N ASP A 22 -3.88 5.57 -15.32
CA ASP A 22 -2.54 5.07 -15.00
C ASP A 22 -2.25 5.37 -13.52
N PHE A 23 -2.65 4.44 -12.66
CA PHE A 23 -2.53 4.57 -11.21
C PHE A 23 -1.07 4.73 -10.77
N ALA A 24 -0.14 4.08 -11.47
CA ALA A 24 1.29 4.20 -11.15
C ALA A 24 1.79 5.62 -11.43
N ALA A 25 1.27 6.27 -12.49
CA ALA A 25 1.59 7.65 -12.80
C ALA A 25 0.86 8.65 -11.89
N GLN A 26 -0.40 8.38 -11.53
CA GLN A 26 -1.23 9.34 -10.79
C GLN A 26 -1.00 9.30 -9.27
N TYR A 27 -0.69 8.12 -8.73
CA TYR A 27 -0.49 7.90 -7.29
C TYR A 27 0.80 7.11 -7.04
N PRO A 28 1.97 7.67 -7.38
CA PRO A 28 3.25 6.97 -7.30
C PRO A 28 3.61 6.49 -5.88
N ALA A 29 3.29 7.24 -4.82
CA ALA A 29 3.62 6.85 -3.45
C ALA A 29 2.75 5.68 -2.96
N LEU A 30 1.46 5.74 -3.26
CA LEU A 30 0.55 4.62 -3.05
C LEU A 30 0.96 3.39 -3.88
N HIS A 31 1.33 3.57 -5.14
CA HIS A 31 1.81 2.50 -6.00
C HIS A 31 3.10 1.87 -5.46
N GLU A 32 4.06 2.69 -5.01
CA GLU A 32 5.31 2.21 -4.42
C GLU A 32 5.04 1.38 -3.16
N LEU A 33 4.20 1.87 -2.24
CA LEU A 33 3.85 1.12 -1.04
C LEU A 33 3.19 -0.21 -1.41
N TYR A 34 2.31 -0.22 -2.42
CA TYR A 34 1.72 -1.44 -2.94
C TYR A 34 2.78 -2.42 -3.47
N GLN A 35 3.73 -1.96 -4.29
CA GLN A 35 4.81 -2.81 -4.80
C GLN A 35 5.65 -3.44 -3.68
N VAL A 36 5.86 -2.71 -2.58
CA VAL A 36 6.58 -3.24 -1.40
C VAL A 36 5.80 -4.37 -0.74
N VAL A 37 4.48 -4.22 -0.57
CA VAL A 37 3.67 -5.15 0.24
C VAL A 37 2.91 -6.22 -0.55
N LYS A 38 2.87 -6.15 -1.89
CA LYS A 38 2.04 -7.03 -2.74
C LYS A 38 2.42 -8.51 -2.61
N ASP A 39 3.72 -8.80 -2.49
CA ASP A 39 4.26 -10.17 -2.44
C ASP A 39 4.48 -10.67 -1.00
N MET A 40 4.16 -9.84 0.01
CA MET A 40 4.33 -10.21 1.41
C MET A 40 3.29 -11.26 1.83
N PRO A 41 3.70 -12.37 2.48
CA PRO A 41 2.78 -13.40 2.93
C PRO A 41 1.80 -12.86 3.98
N ARG A 42 0.54 -13.27 3.87
CA ARG A 42 -0.57 -12.85 4.74
C ARG A 42 -1.18 -14.05 5.47
N SER A 43 -1.95 -13.78 6.53
CA SER A 43 -2.70 -14.79 7.28
C SER A 43 -1.83 -16.00 7.68
N GLU A 44 -2.26 -17.22 7.41
CA GLU A 44 -1.53 -18.47 7.73
C GLU A 44 -0.16 -18.55 7.05
N ALA A 45 -0.01 -18.08 5.81
CA ALA A 45 1.29 -18.04 5.14
C ALA A 45 2.31 -17.16 5.88
N ARG A 46 1.84 -16.09 6.56
CA ARG A 46 2.70 -15.27 7.41
C ARG A 46 3.14 -16.01 8.68
N ARG A 47 2.32 -16.92 9.22
CA ARG A 47 2.68 -17.70 10.42
C ARG A 47 3.75 -18.74 10.12
N ASN A 48 3.74 -19.26 8.89
CA ASN A 48 4.63 -20.32 8.43
C ASN A 48 6.04 -19.84 8.02
N ILE A 49 6.30 -18.53 7.98
CA ILE A 49 7.63 -18.00 7.67
C ILE A 49 8.48 -17.79 8.93
N GLU A 50 9.77 -18.07 8.80
CA GLU A 50 10.77 -17.95 9.85
C GLU A 50 10.76 -16.58 10.52
N LYS A 51 10.96 -16.53 11.84
CA LYS A 51 10.91 -15.29 12.63
C LYS A 51 11.81 -14.19 12.03
N ARG A 52 13.01 -14.55 11.59
CA ARG A 52 13.97 -13.61 10.98
C ARG A 52 13.44 -13.02 9.67
N GLN A 53 12.81 -13.84 8.84
CA GLN A 53 12.22 -13.39 7.58
C GLN A 53 11.01 -12.49 7.84
N ARG A 54 10.15 -12.84 8.81
CA ARG A 54 9.04 -11.97 9.25
C ARG A 54 9.54 -10.60 9.67
N MET A 55 10.57 -10.56 10.51
CA MET A 55 11.15 -9.30 10.98
C MET A 55 11.73 -8.46 9.84
N ARG A 56 12.38 -9.08 8.85
CA ARG A 56 12.88 -8.36 7.67
C ARG A 56 11.73 -7.71 6.89
N LEU A 57 10.68 -8.47 6.58
CA LEU A 57 9.51 -7.96 5.87
C LEU A 57 8.79 -6.85 6.65
N ASP A 58 8.68 -6.99 7.97
CA ASP A 58 8.10 -5.97 8.84
C ASP A 58 8.94 -4.68 8.81
N LEU A 59 10.28 -4.78 8.86
CA LEU A 59 11.18 -3.64 8.76
C LEU A 59 11.10 -2.95 7.40
N ASP A 60 11.09 -3.71 6.31
CA ASP A 60 11.00 -3.16 4.95
C ASP A 60 9.68 -2.40 4.76
N ARG A 61 8.57 -2.97 5.24
CA ARG A 61 7.27 -2.30 5.27
C ARG A 61 7.31 -1.02 6.11
N MET A 62 7.86 -1.08 7.33
CA MET A 62 7.92 0.10 8.21
C MET A 62 8.76 1.23 7.61
N LYS A 63 9.87 0.91 6.94
CA LYS A 63 10.70 1.91 6.26
C LYS A 63 9.97 2.55 5.09
N ALA A 64 9.27 1.76 4.28
CA ALA A 64 8.46 2.27 3.18
C ALA A 64 7.31 3.14 3.71
N GLU A 65 6.58 2.69 4.73
CA GLU A 65 5.51 3.46 5.37
C GLU A 65 6.02 4.80 5.91
N ALA A 66 7.14 4.80 6.63
CA ALA A 66 7.71 6.03 7.19
C ALA A 66 8.16 7.02 6.09
N ARG A 67 8.72 6.51 4.98
CA ARG A 67 9.14 7.35 3.85
C ARG A 67 7.95 7.94 3.09
N LEU A 68 6.91 7.15 2.86
CA LEU A 68 5.82 7.47 1.94
C LEU A 68 4.62 8.13 2.61
N VAL A 69 4.53 8.13 3.95
CA VAL A 69 3.31 8.54 4.67
C VAL A 69 2.81 9.94 4.29
N ASP A 70 3.70 10.91 4.09
CA ASP A 70 3.29 12.28 3.80
C ASP A 70 2.86 12.47 2.35
N ASP A 71 3.53 11.81 1.41
CA ASP A 71 3.13 11.77 -0.01
C ASP A 71 1.80 11.04 -0.18
N ILE A 72 1.60 9.94 0.53
CA ILE A 72 0.35 9.19 0.55
C ILE A 72 -0.80 10.05 1.08
N LYS A 73 -0.58 10.89 2.11
CA LYS A 73 -1.62 11.82 2.57
C LYS A 73 -1.99 12.83 1.50
N GLN A 74 -1.01 13.36 0.75
CA GLN A 74 -1.27 14.27 -0.37
C GLN A 74 -2.11 13.59 -1.45
N GLU A 75 -1.71 12.39 -1.87
CA GLU A 75 -2.43 11.59 -2.87
C GLU A 75 -3.87 11.27 -2.42
N LEU A 76 -4.06 10.90 -1.15
CA LEU A 76 -5.39 10.65 -0.58
C LEU A 76 -6.25 11.91 -0.56
N ASN A 77 -5.69 13.07 -0.23
CA ASN A 77 -6.41 14.34 -0.29
C ASN A 77 -6.86 14.65 -1.72
N SER A 78 -6.02 14.41 -2.72
CA SER A 78 -6.39 14.57 -4.14
C SER A 78 -7.53 13.64 -4.53
N ILE A 79 -7.51 12.37 -4.11
CA ILE A 79 -8.59 11.40 -4.36
C ILE A 79 -9.91 11.87 -3.74
N LEU A 80 -9.87 12.34 -2.48
CA LEU A 80 -11.06 12.84 -1.77
C LEU A 80 -11.64 14.08 -2.44
N ALA A 81 -10.79 14.99 -2.91
CA ALA A 81 -11.21 16.19 -3.64
C ALA A 81 -11.86 15.85 -5.00
N MET A 82 -11.41 14.80 -5.69
CA MET A 82 -12.02 14.34 -6.95
C MET A 82 -13.41 13.71 -6.77
N LYS A 83 -13.73 13.25 -5.55
CA LYS A 83 -15.01 12.63 -5.22
C LYS A 83 -16.06 13.65 -4.74
N SER A 84 -15.68 14.92 -4.64
CA SER A 84 -16.51 16.03 -4.16
C SER A 84 -17.24 16.75 -5.29
#